data_AF-A0A9E5HKU1-F1
#
_entry.id   AF-A0A9E5HKU1-F1
#
_cell.length_a   1.000
_cell.length_b   1.000
_cell.length_c   1.000
_cell.angle_alpha   90.00
_cell.angle_beta   90.00
_cell.angle_gamma   90.00
#
_symmetry.space_group_name_H-M   'P 1'
#
loop_
_entity.id
_entity.type
_entity.pdbx_description
1 polymer ?
#
loop_
_entity_poly.entity_id
_entity_poly.type
_entity_poly.pdbx_seq_one_letter_code
_entity_poly.pdbx_strand_id
1 'polypeptide(L)' 'MKGFDTKFSDFPDYIIGITKEIWEDRGIATLHNYYAPDIIVRSPSSVVVG' A
#
# COMPACT_ATOMS: atom_id res chain seq x y z
N MET A 1 3.49 0.86 -15.60
CA MET A 1 4.87 0.72 -15.05
C MET A 1 5.40 -0.71 -15.19
N LYS A 2 6.69 -0.93 -15.49
CA LYS A 2 7.24 -2.30 -15.66
C LYS A 2 7.23 -3.03 -14.31
N GLY A 3 6.59 -4.19 -14.25
CA GLY A 3 6.50 -5.01 -13.03
C GLY A 3 5.41 -4.59 -12.04
N PHE A 4 4.53 -3.67 -12.43
CA PHE A 4 3.34 -3.28 -11.66
C PHE A 4 2.07 -3.70 -12.40
N ASP A 5 0.95 -3.71 -11.68
CA ASP A 5 -0.37 -3.90 -12.27
C ASP A 5 -0.62 -2.85 -13.36
N THR A 6 -1.21 -3.29 -14.47
CA THR A 6 -1.57 -2.46 -15.63
C THR A 6 -2.55 -1.34 -15.30
N LYS A 7 -3.27 -1.43 -14.17
CA LYS A 7 -4.17 -0.36 -13.71
C LYS A 7 -3.44 0.92 -13.30
N PHE A 8 -2.12 0.87 -13.06
CA PHE A 8 -1.33 2.03 -12.65
C PHE A 8 -0.53 2.64 -13.81
N SER A 9 -0.77 3.91 -14.04
CA SER A 9 -0.15 4.70 -15.11
C SER A 9 1.26 5.18 -14.73
N ASP A 10 1.42 5.73 -13.54
CA ASP A 10 2.68 6.25 -12.99
C ASP A 10 2.78 6.08 -11.46
N PHE A 11 3.88 6.55 -10.85
CA PHE A 11 4.11 6.39 -9.41
C PHE A 11 3.12 7.18 -8.54
N PRO A 12 2.79 8.45 -8.83
CA PRO A 12 1.71 9.15 -8.13
C PRO A 12 0.37 8.41 -8.17
N ASP A 13 -0.03 7.92 -9.34
CA ASP A 13 -1.26 7.15 -9.54
C ASP A 13 -1.25 5.85 -8.71
N TYR A 14 -0.11 5.16 -8.66
CA TYR A 14 0.08 4.01 -7.78
C TYR A 14 -0.15 4.37 -6.30
N ILE A 15 0.54 5.39 -5.77
CA ILE A 15 0.46 5.76 -4.35
C ILE A 15 -0.95 6.20 -3.97
N ILE A 16 -1.58 7.06 -4.78
CA ILE A 16 -2.93 7.56 -4.52
C ILE A 16 -3.95 6.41 -4.66
N GLY A 17 -3.81 5.60 -5.71
CA GLY A 17 -4.71 4.48 -5.98
C GLY A 17 -4.73 3.44 -4.86
N ILE A 18 -3.56 2.97 -4.40
CA ILE A 18 -3.53 1.99 -3.30
C ILE A 18 -4.04 2.60 -1.99
N THR A 19 -3.75 3.88 -1.73
CA THR A 19 -4.20 4.57 -0.50
C THR A 19 -5.71 4.68 -0.47
N LYS A 20 -6.33 5.06 -1.59
CA LYS A 20 -7.79 5.09 -1.74
C LYS A 20 -8.39 3.70 -1.55
N GLU A 21 -7.84 2.68 -2.21
CA GLU A 21 -8.33 1.30 -2.15
C GLU A 21 -8.30 0.74 -0.72
N ILE A 22 -7.23 1.00 0.02
CA ILE A 22 -7.09 0.56 1.42
C ILE A 22 -8.07 1.30 2.34
N TRP A 23 -8.09 2.63 2.28
CA TRP A 23 -8.72 3.46 3.32
C TRP A 23 -10.14 3.93 2.98
N GLU A 24 -10.36 4.42 1.76
CA GLU A 24 -11.66 4.96 1.36
C GLU A 24 -12.62 3.84 0.94
N ASP A 25 -12.10 2.86 0.21
CA ASP A 25 -12.89 1.69 -0.24
C ASP A 25 -12.93 0.56 0.81
N ARG A 26 -12.30 0.79 1.97
CA ARG A 26 -12.23 -0.16 3.11
C ARG A 26 -11.63 -1.51 2.73
N GLY A 27 -10.77 -1.57 1.71
CA GLY A 27 -10.09 -2.77 1.26
C GLY A 27 -8.89 -3.15 2.14
N ILE A 28 -9.02 -3.17 3.47
CA ILE A 28 -7.88 -3.35 4.39
C ILE A 28 -7.04 -4.60 4.05
N ALA A 29 -7.67 -5.69 3.61
CA ALA A 29 -6.96 -6.92 3.24
C ALA A 29 -6.01 -6.76 2.04
N THR A 30 -6.17 -5.72 1.21
CA THR A 30 -5.29 -5.45 0.06
C THR A 30 -3.90 -4.99 0.47
N LEU A 31 -3.70 -4.63 1.76
CA LEU A 31 -2.37 -4.41 2.34
C LEU A 31 -1.42 -5.57 2.05
N HIS A 32 -1.90 -6.82 2.07
CA HIS A 32 -1.10 -8.01 1.77
C HIS A 32 -0.60 -8.09 0.31
N ASN A 33 -1.20 -7.32 -0.60
CA ASN A 33 -0.78 -7.24 -2.00
C ASN A 33 0.25 -6.12 -2.22
N TYR A 34 0.20 -5.07 -1.40
CA TYR A 34 0.98 -3.84 -1.61
C TYR A 34 2.19 -3.73 -0.71
N TYR A 35 2.14 -4.27 0.50
CA TYR A 35 3.23 -4.18 1.49
C TYR A 35 3.97 -5.51 1.62
N ALA A 36 5.29 -5.40 1.79
CA ALA A 36 6.12 -6.55 2.09
C ALA A 36 5.73 -7.14 3.46
N PRO A 37 5.83 -8.46 3.67
CA PRO A 37 5.51 -9.11 4.95
C PRO A 37 6.37 -8.69 6.14
N ASP A 38 7.46 -7.98 5.88
CA ASP A 38 8.42 -7.49 6.87
C ASP A 38 8.50 -5.95 6.85
N ILE A 39 7.42 -5.27 6.46
CA ILE A 39 7.42 -3.80 6.39
C ILE A 39 7.59 -3.22 7.81
N ILE A 40 8.50 -2.26 7.92
CA ILE A 40 8.73 -1.52 9.16
C ILE A 40 7.75 -0.35 9.20
N VAL A 41 6.78 -0.40 10.12
CA VAL A 41 5.80 0.66 10.34
C VAL A 41 6.20 1.46 11.58
N ARG A 42 6.28 2.78 11.43
CA ARG A 42 6.59 3.71 12.53
C ARG A 42 5.33 4.46 12.94
N SER A 43 4.96 4.33 14.21
CA SER A 43 3.86 5.07 14.83
C SER A 43 4.38 5.92 16.00
N PRO A 44 3.63 6.92 16.47
CA PRO A 44 4.02 7.70 17.65
C PRO A 44 4.28 6.84 18.89
N SER A 45 3.60 5.69 18.99
CA SER A 45 3.68 4.80 20.15
C SER A 45 4.83 3.80 20.05
N SER A 46 5.22 3.37 18.85
CA SER A 46 6.28 2.37 18.64
C SER A 46 6.63 2.16 17.16
N VAL A 47 7.66 1.34 16.94
CA VAL A 47 7.98 0.70 15.66
C VAL A 47 7.45 -0.74 15.68
N VAL A 48 6.74 -1.15 14.64
CA VAL A 48 6.23 -2.53 14.46
C VAL A 48 6.69 -3.09 13.12
N VAL A 49 6.76 -4.42 13.04
CA VAL A 49 7.10 -5.17 11.83
C VAL A 49 5.93 -6.09 11.49
N GLY A 50 5.51 -6.13 10.22
CA GLY A 50 4.47 -7.02 9.72
C GLY A 50 4.21 -6.86 8.23
#